data_AF-A0A2V9N6D1-F1
#
_entry.id   AF-A0A2V9N6D1-F1
#
_cell.length_a   1.000
_cell.length_b   1.000
_cell.length_c   1.000
_cell.angle_alpha   90.00
_cell.angle_beta   90.00
_cell.angle_gamma   90.00
#
_symmetry.space_group_name_H-M   'P 1'
#
loop_
_entity.id
_entity.type
_entity.pdbx_description
1 polymer ?
#
loop_
_entity_poly.entity_id
_entity_poly.type
_entity_poly.pdbx_seq_one_letter_code
_entity_poly.pdbx_strand_id
1 'polypeptide(L)'
;MAPRVEYIATTGSVSNGAVNLLYGPGSGAFSFTVTPTYRKDAFFLRGDLAVVHATSMTPGFGFGTSGQSANQPRGVLEAGFMF
;
A
#
# COMPACT_ATOMS: atom_id res chain seq x y z
N MET A 1 -15.74 5.40 -9.19
CA MET A 1 -14.82 4.47 -8.50
C MET A 1 -13.56 4.38 -9.33
N ALA A 2 -12.39 4.61 -8.73
CA ALA A 2 -11.11 4.54 -9.43
C ALA A 2 -10.21 3.49 -8.75
N PRO A 3 -10.04 2.30 -9.36
CA PRO A 3 -9.04 1.35 -8.90
C PRO A 3 -7.65 1.73 -9.43
N ARG A 4 -6.63 1.53 -8.61
CA ARG A 4 -5.22 1.62 -8.98
C ARG A 4 -4.51 0.34 -8.56
N VAL A 5 -3.77 -0.23 -9.51
CA VAL A 5 -2.90 -1.39 -9.29
C VAL A 5 -1.48 -0.97 -9.65
N GLU A 6 -0.53 -1.26 -8.78
CA GLU A 6 0.86 -0.86 -8.96
C GLU A 6 1.81 -1.93 -8.44
N TYR A 7 2.92 -2.14 -9.15
CA TYR A 7 3.99 -3.03 -8.75
C TYR A 7 5.32 -2.28 -8.82
N ILE A 8 6.08 -2.33 -7.73
CA ILE A 8 7.40 -1.70 -7.61
C ILE A 8 8.39 -2.78 -7.19
N ALA A 9 9.57 -2.81 -7.81
CA ALA A 9 10.62 -3.73 -7.43
C ALA A 9 11.99 -3.06 -7.51
N THR A 10 12.93 -3.59 -6.72
CA THR A 10 14.34 -3.20 -6.76
C THR A 10 15.18 -4.34 -7.29
N THR A 11 16.19 -4.00 -8.08
CA THR A 11 17.16 -4.95 -8.62
C THR A 11 18.52 -4.68 -7.98
N GLY A 12 18.78 -5.34 -6.86
CA GLY A 12 20.03 -5.22 -6.11
C GLY A 12 20.06 -6.24 -4.98
N SER A 13 21.24 -6.57 -4.47
CA SER A 13 21.39 -7.54 -3.39
C SER A 13 22.40 -7.04 -2.36
N VAL A 14 22.31 -7.57 -1.14
CA VAL A 14 23.27 -7.28 -0.06
C VAL A 14 24.70 -7.59 -0.50
N SER A 15 24.90 -8.67 -1.28
CA SER A 15 26.21 -9.05 -1.82
C SER A 15 26.84 -8.00 -2.74
N ASN A 16 26.01 -7.17 -3.37
CA ASN A 16 26.45 -6.15 -4.31
C ASN A 16 26.54 -4.77 -3.62
N GLY A 17 26.43 -4.72 -2.29
CA GLY A 17 26.41 -3.47 -1.52
C GLY A 17 25.17 -2.61 -1.79
N ALA A 18 24.08 -3.21 -2.29
CA ALA A 18 22.89 -2.44 -2.65
C ALA A 18 22.22 -1.84 -1.40
N VAL A 19 21.93 -0.55 -1.46
CA VAL A 19 21.21 0.19 -0.41
C VAL A 19 19.76 -0.29 -0.37
N ASN A 20 19.17 -0.36 0.83
CA ASN A 20 17.75 -0.65 0.95
C ASN A 20 16.91 0.57 0.51
N LEU A 21 16.13 0.40 -0.55
CA LEU A 21 15.22 1.43 -1.08
C LEU A 21 13.74 1.18 -0.73
N LEU A 22 13.38 -0.03 -0.31
CA LEU A 22 12.02 -0.43 0.06
C LEU A 22 12.05 -1.41 1.24
N TYR A 23 11.72 -2.69 1.03
CA TYR A 23 11.55 -3.73 2.05
C TYR A 23 12.79 -4.64 2.18
N GLY A 24 13.95 -4.10 1.86
CA GLY A 24 15.22 -4.81 1.73
C GLY A 24 15.78 -4.79 0.31
N PRO A 25 17.10 -4.99 0.11
CA PRO A 25 17.69 -5.10 -1.22
C PRO A 25 17.09 -6.25 -2.02
N GLY A 26 16.59 -5.96 -3.22
CA GLY A 26 16.02 -6.99 -4.12
C GLY A 26 14.55 -7.30 -3.82
N SER A 27 13.93 -6.56 -2.90
CA SER A 27 12.52 -6.68 -2.58
C SER A 27 11.63 -5.99 -3.62
N GLY A 28 10.37 -6.39 -3.64
CA GLY A 28 9.31 -5.71 -4.37
C GLY A 28 8.06 -5.53 -3.52
N ALA A 29 7.06 -4.87 -4.08
CA ALA A 29 5.72 -4.85 -3.53
C ALA A 29 4.67 -4.65 -4.62
N PHE A 30 3.54 -5.31 -4.39
CA PHE A 30 2.30 -5.09 -5.10
C PHE A 30 1.40 -4.21 -4.24
N SER A 31 0.76 -3.21 -4.84
CA SER A 31 -0.23 -2.40 -4.16
C SER A 31 -1.53 -2.32 -4.98
N PHE A 32 -2.63 -2.38 -4.24
CA PHE A 32 -3.97 -2.21 -4.76
C PHE A 32 -4.66 -1.11 -3.96
N THR A 33 -5.21 -0.12 -4.65
CA THR A 33 -5.96 0.98 -4.03
C THR A 33 -7.27 1.15 -4.76
N VAL A 34 -8.34 1.40 -4.02
CA VAL A 34 -9.65 1.64 -4.60
C VAL A 34 -10.40 2.69 -3.80
N THR A 35 -11.00 3.63 -4.53
CA THR A 35 -11.75 4.73 -3.95
C THR A 35 -13.21 4.67 -4.44
N PRO A 36 -14.09 3.87 -3.81
CA PRO A 36 -15.52 4.00 -4.03
C PRO A 36 -16.01 5.38 -3.57
N THR A 37 -16.84 6.02 -4.38
CA THR A 37 -17.53 7.25 -4.02
C THR A 37 -18.97 7.12 -4.43
N TYR A 38 -19.87 7.34 -3.48
CA TYR A 38 -21.30 7.42 -3.66
C TYR A 38 -21.73 8.84 -3.32
N ARG A 39 -22.51 9.46 -4.21
CA ARG A 39 -23.12 10.76 -3.97
C ARG A 39 -24.59 10.65 -4.33
N LYS A 40 -25.44 11.13 -3.43
CA LYS A 40 -26.88 11.28 -3.67
C LYS A 40 -27.32 12.61 -3.09
N ASP A 41 -27.76 13.52 -3.96
CA ASP A 41 -28.16 14.88 -3.59
C ASP A 41 -27.04 15.58 -2.78
N ALA A 42 -27.39 16.13 -1.62
CA ALA A 42 -26.46 16.74 -0.67
C ALA A 42 -25.57 15.71 0.04
N PHE A 43 -25.90 14.42 0.05
CA PHE A 43 -25.14 13.42 0.79
C PHE A 43 -24.00 12.82 -0.04
N PHE A 44 -22.84 12.62 0.59
CA PHE A 44 -21.73 11.86 0.01
C PHE A 44 -21.17 10.82 0.98
N LEU A 45 -20.65 9.74 0.41
CA LEU A 45 -19.91 8.68 1.07
C LEU A 45 -18.71 8.30 0.20
N ARG A 46 -17.52 8.37 0.76
CA ARG A 46 -16.26 8.00 0.13
C ARG A 46 -15.55 6.98 1.00
N GLY A 47 -15.11 5.89 0.39
CA GLY A 47 -14.14 4.99 0.99
C GLY A 47 -12.83 5.07 0.23
N ASP A 48 -11.71 5.09 0.94
CA ASP A 48 -10.37 4.91 0.38
C ASP A 48 -9.79 3.65 1.01
N LEU A 49 -9.65 2.59 0.22
CA LEU A 49 -9.11 1.31 0.66
C LEU A 49 -7.81 1.04 -0.09
N ALA A 50 -6.74 0.73 0.62
CA ALA A 50 -5.44 0.39 0.04
C ALA A 50 -4.83 -0.82 0.74
N VAL A 51 -4.19 -1.69 -0.03
CA VAL A 51 -3.40 -2.80 0.51
C VAL A 51 -2.07 -2.86 -0.22
N VAL A 52 -1.00 -3.07 0.54
CA VAL A 52 0.34 -3.31 0.01
C VAL A 52 0.80 -4.69 0.48
N HIS A 53 1.34 -5.47 -0.46
CA HIS A 53 1.95 -6.77 -0.23
C HIS A 53 3.41 -6.73 -0.68
N ALA A 54 4.34 -6.82 0.26
CA ALA A 54 5.77 -6.88 0.00
C ALA A 54 6.21 -8.30 -0.39
N THR A 55 7.04 -8.40 -1.43
CA THR A 55 7.63 -9.65 -1.95
C THR A 55 9.14 -9.63 -1.75
N SER A 56 9.74 -10.81 -1.52
CA SER A 56 11.20 -10.96 -1.32
C SER A 56 11.78 -10.01 -0.27
N MET A 57 11.01 -9.75 0.78
CA MET A 57 11.33 -8.81 1.84
C MET A 57 12.40 -9.36 2.78
N THR A 58 13.31 -8.49 3.19
CA THR A 58 14.32 -8.81 4.21
C THR A 58 13.72 -8.68 5.61
N PRO A 59 13.92 -9.67 6.50
CA PRO A 59 13.46 -9.58 7.90
C PRO A 59 13.88 -8.27 8.57
N GLY A 60 12.94 -7.61 9.23
CA GLY A 60 13.12 -6.32 9.92
C GLY A 60 12.82 -5.09 9.07
N PHE A 61 12.67 -5.23 7.75
CA PHE A 61 12.38 -4.12 6.83
C PHE A 61 10.95 -4.13 6.28
N GLY A 62 10.10 -5.00 6.82
CA GLY A 62 8.69 -5.10 6.47
C GLY A 62 7.76 -4.23 7.29
N PHE A 63 6.48 -4.58 7.21
CA PHE A 63 5.43 -3.92 7.98
C PHE A 63 5.26 -4.51 9.38
N GLY A 64 4.45 -3.82 10.18
CA GLY A 64 4.17 -4.20 11.56
C GLY A 64 5.28 -3.79 12.53
N THR A 65 5.01 -3.92 13.82
CA THR A 65 5.91 -3.48 14.89
C THR A 65 7.26 -4.19 14.90
N SER A 66 7.30 -5.43 14.40
CA SER A 66 8.53 -6.23 14.28
C SER A 66 9.16 -6.17 12.88
N GLY A 67 8.54 -5.47 11.92
CA GLY A 67 9.03 -5.41 10.53
C GLY A 67 8.98 -6.75 9.78
N GLN A 68 8.15 -7.69 10.23
CA GLN A 68 8.05 -9.04 9.66
C GLN A 68 6.78 -9.26 8.82
N SER A 69 5.85 -8.31 8.81
CA SER A 69 4.59 -8.48 8.08
C SER A 69 4.76 -8.08 6.62
N ALA A 70 4.39 -8.98 5.71
CA ALA A 70 4.38 -8.68 4.27
C ALA A 70 3.19 -7.81 3.84
N ASN A 71 2.14 -7.71 4.67
CA ASN A 71 0.91 -7.01 4.33
C ASN A 71 0.71 -5.74 5.16
N GLN A 72 0.29 -4.66 4.51
CA GLN A 72 -0.22 -3.45 5.17
C GLN A 72 -1.54 -2.99 4.53
N PRO A 73 -2.70 -3.38 5.11
CA PRO A 73 -3.98 -2.79 4.74
C PRO A 73 -4.13 -1.40 5.37
N ARG A 74 -4.76 -0.49 4.63
CA ARG A 74 -5.12 0.87 5.05
C ARG A 74 -6.52 1.18 4.53
N GLY A 75 -7.30 1.87 5.34
CA GLY A 75 -8.67 2.22 4.99
C GLY A 75 -9.08 3.51 5.64
N VAL A 76 -9.78 4.37 4.90
CA VAL A 76 -10.47 5.55 5.41
C VAL A 76 -11.89 5.54 4.88
N LEU A 77 -12.84 5.90 5.72
CA LEU A 77 -14.22 6.14 5.35
C LEU A 77 -14.57 7.57 5.71
N GLU A 78 -15.17 8.28 4.76
CA GLU A 78 -15.62 9.66 4.90
C GLU A 78 -17.07 9.76 4.44
N ALA A 79 -17.92 10.39 5.24
CA ALA A 79 -19.31 10.66 4.88
C ALA A 79 -19.71 12.05 5.35
N GLY A 80 -20.59 12.71 4.62
CA GLY A 80 -21.03 14.05 4.98
C GLY A 80 -22.15 14.59 4.10
N PHE A 81 -22.52 15.84 4.39
CA PHE A 81 -23.52 16.60 3.65
C PHE A 81 -22.88 17.84 3.04
N MET A 82 -23.17 18.11 1.77
CA MET A 82 -22.82 19.30 1.02
C MET A 82 -23.98 20.30 1.19
N PHE A 83 -23.68 21.52 1.62
CA PHE A 83 -24.64 22.60 1.85
C PHE A 83 -24.40 23.76 0.87
#